data_AF-A0A2V9YD25-F1
#
_entry.id   AF-A0A2V9YD25-F1
#
_cell.length_a   1.000
_cell.length_b   1.000
_cell.length_c   1.000
_cell.angle_alpha   90.00
_cell.angle_beta   90.00
_cell.angle_gamma   90.00
#
_symmetry.space_group_name_H-M   'P 1'
#
loop_
_entity.id
_entity.type
_entity.pdbx_description
1 polymer ?
#
loop_
_entity_poly.entity_id
_entity_poly.type
_entity_poly.pdbx_seq_one_letter_code
_entity_poly.pdbx_strand_id
1 'polypeptide(L)'
;MSERLLPGLKNRILQFLARNAPGATTTRVWLNRWRGVNIGKDVWIGYDSIIETSCPHLVTIRDRAAIGMRVTIIAHNREQLGVTIEEDASLGAGVIVLPNVSIGRGAIVTAGSVVTKSVPPKTMVQGNPARPIATVETPFGLGVSVKEFAKGLRPIRGIPGAEHDKEGVRGSDQT
;
A
#
# COMPACT_ATOMS: atom_id res chain seq x y z
N MET A 1 -23.19 -13.28 6.70
CA MET A 1 -23.52 -13.19 5.26
C MET A 1 -23.38 -14.57 4.66
N SER A 2 -24.42 -15.12 4.04
CA SER A 2 -24.32 -16.38 3.28
C SER A 2 -23.60 -16.08 1.96
N GLU A 3 -22.35 -16.55 1.81
CA GLU A 3 -21.67 -16.50 0.51
C GLU A 3 -22.40 -17.47 -0.44
N ARG A 4 -22.93 -16.96 -1.55
CA ARG A 4 -23.39 -17.84 -2.63
C ARG A 4 -22.19 -18.64 -3.13
N LEU A 5 -22.32 -19.97 -3.15
CA LEU A 5 -21.24 -20.93 -3.41
C LEU A 5 -20.41 -20.59 -4.67
N LEU A 6 -21.09 -20.23 -5.77
CA LEU A 6 -20.48 -19.96 -7.06
C LEU A 6 -19.66 -18.65 -7.10
N PRO A 7 -20.21 -17.46 -6.73
CA PRO A 7 -19.40 -16.24 -6.58
C PRO A 7 -18.24 -16.38 -5.59
N GLY A 8 -18.46 -17.08 -4.47
CA GLY A 8 -17.43 -17.29 -3.45
C GLY A 8 -16.27 -18.16 -3.95
N LEU A 9 -16.55 -19.20 -4.74
CA LEU A 9 -15.52 -20.05 -5.35
C LEU A 9 -14.73 -19.29 -6.41
N LYS A 10 -15.43 -18.55 -7.30
CA LYS A 10 -14.79 -17.68 -8.30
C LYS A 10 -13.81 -16.71 -7.63
N ASN A 11 -14.25 -16.00 -6.58
CA ASN A 11 -13.40 -15.02 -5.90
C ASN A 11 -12.15 -15.64 -5.29
N ARG A 12 -12.24 -16.85 -4.71
CA ARG A 12 -11.10 -17.58 -4.14
C ARG A 12 -10.09 -17.99 -5.20
N ILE A 13 -10.55 -18.55 -6.33
CA ILE A 13 -9.67 -18.94 -7.44
C ILE A 13 -8.96 -17.71 -8.00
N LEU A 14 -9.69 -16.63 -8.26
CA LEU A 14 -9.09 -15.40 -8.78
C LEU A 14 -8.14 -14.75 -7.80
N GLN A 15 -8.41 -14.83 -6.50
CA GLN A 15 -7.49 -14.32 -5.50
C GLN A 15 -6.19 -15.12 -5.45
N PHE A 16 -6.29 -16.45 -5.52
CA PHE A 16 -5.12 -17.31 -5.58
C PHE A 16 -4.24 -16.97 -6.81
N LEU A 17 -4.87 -16.81 -7.98
CA LEU A 17 -4.16 -16.40 -9.20
C LEU A 17 -3.59 -14.99 -9.04
N ALA A 18 -4.34 -14.03 -8.49
CA ALA A 18 -3.90 -12.65 -8.32
C ALA A 18 -2.68 -12.52 -7.39
N ARG A 19 -2.53 -13.45 -6.43
CA ARG A 19 -1.38 -13.49 -5.52
C ARG A 19 -0.11 -14.01 -6.18
N ASN A 20 -0.23 -14.97 -7.10
CA ASN A 20 0.90 -15.74 -7.62
C ASN A 20 1.26 -15.45 -9.08
N ALA A 21 0.36 -14.85 -9.87
CA ALA A 21 0.60 -14.55 -11.27
C ALA A 21 1.71 -13.49 -11.44
N PRO A 22 2.51 -13.55 -12.54
CA PRO A 22 3.41 -12.46 -12.91
C PRO A 22 2.62 -11.20 -13.32
N GLY A 23 3.32 -10.10 -13.62
CA GLY A 23 2.69 -8.88 -14.14
C GLY A 23 2.10 -8.00 -13.03
N ALA A 24 2.96 -7.19 -12.39
CA ALA A 24 2.57 -6.29 -11.29
C ALA A 24 1.59 -5.20 -11.72
N THR A 25 1.69 -4.72 -12.96
CA THR A 25 0.87 -3.66 -13.54
C THR A 25 -0.14 -4.20 -14.56
N THR A 26 -0.12 -5.51 -14.83
CA THR A 26 -0.92 -6.15 -15.88
C THR A 26 -1.81 -7.25 -15.30
N THR A 27 -1.37 -8.51 -15.34
CA THR A 27 -2.19 -9.68 -15.01
C THR A 27 -2.74 -9.63 -13.59
N ARG A 28 -1.95 -9.23 -12.58
CA ARG A 28 -2.44 -9.12 -11.19
C ARG A 28 -3.46 -8.01 -11.00
N VAL A 29 -3.28 -6.88 -11.70
CA VAL A 29 -4.27 -5.79 -11.71
C VAL A 29 -5.57 -6.26 -12.36
N TRP A 30 -5.47 -6.92 -13.52
CA TRP A 30 -6.63 -7.45 -14.23
C TRP A 30 -7.41 -8.47 -13.39
N LEU A 31 -6.72 -9.40 -12.73
CA LEU A 31 -7.35 -10.39 -11.85
C LEU A 31 -8.07 -9.74 -10.66
N ASN A 32 -7.47 -8.72 -10.02
CA ASN A 32 -8.14 -8.01 -8.92
C ASN A 32 -9.33 -7.16 -9.39
N ARG A 33 -9.26 -6.54 -10.58
CA ARG A 33 -10.44 -5.89 -11.19
C ARG A 33 -11.57 -6.89 -11.42
N TRP A 34 -11.24 -8.08 -11.92
CA TRP A 34 -12.26 -9.11 -12.18
C TRP A 34 -12.90 -9.69 -10.90
N ARG A 35 -12.18 -9.61 -9.77
CA ARG A 35 -12.74 -9.87 -8.43
C ARG A 35 -13.69 -8.78 -7.95
N GLY A 36 -13.62 -7.57 -8.52
CA GLY A 36 -14.46 -6.43 -8.17
C GLY A 36 -13.74 -5.29 -7.47
N VAL A 37 -12.40 -5.32 -7.34
CA VAL A 37 -11.64 -4.19 -6.80
C VAL A 37 -11.66 -3.02 -7.79
N ASN A 38 -11.91 -1.81 -7.31
CA ASN A 38 -11.90 -0.61 -8.16
C ASN A 38 -10.46 -0.13 -8.34
N ILE A 39 -9.84 -0.40 -9.50
CA ILE A 39 -8.41 -0.13 -9.74
C ILE A 39 -8.21 0.83 -10.91
N GLY A 40 -7.56 1.96 -10.63
CA GLY A 40 -7.13 3.00 -11.58
C GLY A 40 -5.98 2.60 -12.51
N LYS A 41 -5.42 3.55 -13.23
CA LYS A 41 -4.35 3.36 -14.23
C LYS A 41 -2.98 3.25 -13.58
N ASP A 42 -2.09 2.47 -14.19
CA ASP A 42 -0.67 2.34 -13.80
C ASP A 42 -0.44 1.95 -12.33
N VAL A 43 -1.41 1.23 -11.74
CA VAL A 43 -1.29 0.68 -10.39
C VAL A 43 -0.33 -0.50 -10.39
N TRP A 44 0.53 -0.56 -9.38
CA TRP A 44 1.45 -1.68 -9.18
C TRP A 44 0.99 -2.54 -8.00
N ILE A 45 0.86 -3.85 -8.21
CA ILE A 45 0.48 -4.80 -7.16
C ILE A 45 1.59 -5.84 -6.97
N GLY A 46 2.09 -5.91 -5.75
CA GLY A 46 3.19 -6.77 -5.34
C GLY A 46 2.80 -8.23 -5.18
N TYR A 47 3.83 -9.07 -5.05
CA TYR A 47 3.62 -10.51 -4.96
C TYR A 47 2.93 -10.87 -3.65
N ASP A 48 2.02 -11.83 -3.71
CA ASP A 48 1.33 -12.37 -2.54
C ASP A 48 0.54 -11.33 -1.70
N SER A 49 0.09 -10.23 -2.32
CA SER A 49 -0.78 -9.27 -1.64
C SER A 49 -2.20 -9.83 -1.47
N ILE A 50 -2.77 -9.70 -0.28
CA ILE A 50 -4.15 -10.06 0.03
C ILE A 50 -5.00 -8.80 0.02
N ILE A 51 -5.77 -8.60 -1.04
CA ILE A 51 -6.73 -7.49 -1.14
C ILE A 51 -8.12 -8.06 -0.87
N GLU A 52 -8.75 -7.66 0.25
CA GLU A 52 -10.13 -7.94 0.67
C GLU A 52 -10.81 -9.11 -0.05
N THR A 53 -10.96 -10.23 0.64
CA THR A 53 -11.45 -11.49 0.05
C THR A 53 -12.94 -11.48 -0.25
N SER A 54 -13.76 -11.02 0.71
CA SER A 54 -15.21 -11.23 0.71
C SER A 54 -15.96 -10.06 0.07
N CYS A 55 -15.49 -8.84 0.29
CA CYS A 55 -16.13 -7.63 -0.24
C CYS A 55 -15.16 -6.77 -1.07
N PRO A 56 -14.55 -7.30 -2.15
CA PRO A 56 -13.49 -6.60 -2.90
C PRO A 56 -13.94 -5.26 -3.51
N HIS A 57 -15.24 -5.07 -3.76
CA HIS A 57 -15.82 -3.81 -4.23
C HIS A 57 -15.73 -2.66 -3.22
N LEU A 58 -15.41 -2.94 -1.95
CA LEU A 58 -15.13 -1.94 -0.92
C LEU A 58 -13.69 -1.42 -0.96
N VAL A 59 -12.83 -1.97 -1.83
CA VAL A 59 -11.47 -1.49 -2.01
C VAL A 59 -11.38 -0.65 -3.28
N THR A 60 -10.87 0.57 -3.11
CA THR A 60 -10.52 1.47 -4.22
C THR A 60 -9.02 1.75 -4.20
N ILE A 61 -8.36 1.54 -5.34
CA ILE A 61 -6.93 1.81 -5.55
C ILE A 61 -6.82 2.75 -6.75
N ARG A 62 -6.45 4.00 -6.51
CA ARG A 62 -6.40 5.05 -7.53
C ARG A 62 -5.12 4.99 -8.36
N ASP A 63 -5.05 5.84 -9.37
CA ASP A 63 -3.98 5.86 -10.37
C ASP A 63 -2.57 5.94 -9.76
N ARG A 64 -1.63 5.17 -10.31
CA ARG A 64 -0.21 5.13 -9.93
C ARG A 64 0.07 4.75 -8.47
N ALA A 65 -0.94 4.31 -7.71
CA ALA A 65 -0.72 3.75 -6.38
C ALA A 65 0.09 2.46 -6.46
N ALA A 66 0.93 2.23 -5.44
CA ALA A 66 1.78 1.06 -5.33
C ALA A 66 1.42 0.24 -4.08
N ILE A 67 1.09 -1.02 -4.30
CA ILE A 67 0.79 -2.00 -3.26
C ILE A 67 1.99 -2.94 -3.15
N GLY A 68 2.78 -2.82 -2.10
CA GLY A 68 3.95 -3.65 -1.85
C GLY A 68 3.67 -5.16 -1.83
N MET A 69 4.73 -5.95 -1.89
CA MET A 69 4.62 -7.41 -1.72
C MET A 69 4.06 -7.74 -0.33
N ARG A 70 3.23 -8.78 -0.25
CA ARG A 70 2.64 -9.29 0.98
C ARG A 70 1.85 -8.25 1.79
N VAL A 71 1.35 -7.21 1.13
CA VAL A 71 0.41 -6.26 1.74
C VAL A 71 -0.93 -6.93 1.97
N THR A 72 -1.56 -6.65 3.11
CA THR A 72 -2.91 -7.12 3.44
C THR A 72 -3.83 -5.92 3.61
N ILE A 73 -4.88 -5.83 2.78
CA ILE A 73 -5.93 -4.81 2.86
C ILE A 73 -7.22 -5.48 3.34
N ILE A 74 -7.70 -5.05 4.51
CA ILE A 74 -8.96 -5.48 5.11
C ILE A 74 -9.93 -4.32 4.98
N ALA A 75 -11.06 -4.51 4.29
CA ALA A 75 -11.96 -3.40 3.94
C ALA A 75 -13.39 -3.55 4.46
N HIS A 76 -13.78 -4.75 4.91
CA HIS A 76 -15.08 -4.95 5.55
C HIS A 76 -14.96 -5.04 7.08
N ASN A 77 -15.86 -4.34 7.76
CA ASN A 77 -16.19 -4.52 9.18
C ASN A 77 -17.70 -4.29 9.36
N ARG A 78 -18.17 -4.06 10.59
CA ARG A 78 -19.60 -3.79 10.87
C ARG A 78 -20.13 -2.49 10.24
N GLU A 79 -19.25 -1.52 9.94
CA GLU A 79 -19.62 -0.18 9.45
C GLU A 79 -19.44 -0.02 7.94
N GLN A 80 -18.71 -0.93 7.28
CA GLN A 80 -18.59 -1.07 5.82
C GLN A 80 -18.23 0.22 5.02
N LEU A 81 -17.24 1.01 5.46
CA LEU A 81 -16.81 2.20 4.70
C LEU A 81 -15.70 1.91 3.68
N GLY A 82 -15.12 0.70 3.72
CA GLY A 82 -14.12 0.26 2.75
C GLY A 82 -12.71 0.79 3.03
N VAL A 83 -11.82 0.64 2.04
CA VAL A 83 -10.46 1.18 2.06
C VAL A 83 -10.18 1.90 0.75
N THR A 84 -9.63 3.11 0.84
CA THR A 84 -9.21 3.87 -0.33
C THR A 84 -7.71 4.12 -0.29
N ILE A 85 -7.01 3.71 -1.34
CA ILE A 85 -5.62 4.06 -1.60
C ILE A 85 -5.63 5.12 -2.69
N GLU A 86 -5.32 6.36 -2.34
CA GLU A 86 -5.34 7.50 -3.27
C GLU A 86 -4.14 7.47 -4.23
N GLU A 87 -4.16 8.38 -5.20
CA GLU A 87 -3.17 8.41 -6.29
C GLU A 87 -1.75 8.59 -5.74
N ASP A 88 -0.78 7.96 -6.39
CA ASP A 88 0.64 8.04 -6.05
C ASP A 88 0.98 7.59 -4.60
N ALA A 89 0.01 7.03 -3.86
CA ALA A 89 0.27 6.49 -2.53
C ALA A 89 1.02 5.16 -2.63
N SER A 90 1.95 4.93 -1.71
CA SER A 90 2.79 3.74 -1.70
C SER A 90 2.72 3.00 -0.37
N LEU A 91 2.43 1.70 -0.44
CA LEU A 91 2.46 0.79 0.69
C LEU A 91 3.69 -0.10 0.58
N GLY A 92 4.57 -0.03 1.59
CA GLY A 92 5.75 -0.88 1.70
C GLY A 92 5.40 -2.36 1.85
N ALA A 93 6.42 -3.21 1.73
CA ALA A 93 6.24 -4.64 1.87
C ALA A 93 5.65 -5.03 3.24
N GLY A 94 4.70 -5.97 3.26
CA GLY A 94 4.12 -6.49 4.50
C GLY A 94 3.24 -5.51 5.28
N VAL A 95 2.81 -4.39 4.68
CA VAL A 95 1.86 -3.46 5.32
C VAL A 95 0.51 -4.13 5.53
N ILE A 96 -0.13 -3.83 6.67
CA ILE A 96 -1.50 -4.23 6.97
C ILE A 96 -2.36 -2.96 7.07
N VAL A 97 -3.43 -2.88 6.27
CA VAL A 97 -4.40 -1.78 6.30
C VAL A 97 -5.70 -2.28 6.90
N LEU A 98 -6.16 -1.63 7.98
CA LEU A 98 -7.42 -1.95 8.63
C LEU A 98 -8.63 -1.31 7.90
N PRO A 99 -9.86 -1.79 8.17
CA PRO A 99 -11.07 -1.23 7.55
C PRO A 99 -11.26 0.26 7.85
N ASN A 100 -11.99 0.95 6.98
CA ASN A 100 -12.37 2.36 7.10
C ASN A 100 -11.17 3.33 7.08
N VAL A 101 -10.08 2.93 6.42
CA VAL A 101 -8.84 3.72 6.29
C VAL A 101 -8.71 4.25 4.85
N SER A 102 -8.39 5.53 4.76
CA SER A 102 -7.92 6.16 3.52
C SER A 102 -6.43 6.47 3.61
N ILE A 103 -5.66 6.08 2.59
CA ILE A 103 -4.26 6.43 2.43
C ILE A 103 -4.19 7.58 1.43
N GLY A 104 -3.90 8.78 1.93
CA GLY A 104 -3.97 10.01 1.16
C GLY A 104 -2.97 10.06 -0.01
N ARG A 105 -3.25 10.97 -0.97
CA ARG A 105 -2.45 11.13 -2.19
C ARG A 105 -0.97 11.33 -1.88
N GLY A 106 -0.11 10.53 -2.51
CA GLY A 106 1.34 10.58 -2.31
C GLY A 106 1.82 10.22 -0.89
N ALA A 107 0.94 9.66 -0.05
CA ALA A 107 1.32 9.18 1.27
C ALA A 107 2.13 7.88 1.16
N ILE A 108 2.98 7.64 2.15
CA ILE A 108 3.89 6.50 2.18
C ILE A 108 3.70 5.76 3.49
N VAL A 109 3.41 4.47 3.39
CA VAL A 109 3.36 3.58 4.54
C VAL A 109 4.60 2.70 4.48
N THR A 110 5.50 2.80 5.46
CA THR A 110 6.74 2.01 5.45
C THR A 110 6.47 0.51 5.60
N ALA A 111 7.45 -0.31 5.22
CA ALA A 111 7.34 -1.76 5.32
C ALA A 111 7.00 -2.23 6.75
N GLY A 112 6.16 -3.27 6.85
CA GLY A 112 5.74 -3.89 8.12
C GLY A 112 4.79 -3.06 9.00
N SER A 113 4.32 -1.90 8.53
CA SER A 113 3.40 -1.06 9.30
C SER A 113 1.98 -1.59 9.37
N VAL A 114 1.29 -1.30 10.47
CA VAL A 114 -0.15 -1.59 10.65
C VAL A 114 -0.92 -0.28 10.73
N VAL A 115 -1.69 0.01 9.69
CA VAL A 115 -2.42 1.27 9.55
C VAL A 115 -3.81 1.15 10.16
N THR A 116 -3.99 1.81 11.30
CA THR A 116 -5.24 1.78 12.07
C THR A 116 -6.07 3.05 11.93
N LYS A 117 -5.54 4.08 11.27
CA LYS A 117 -6.19 5.38 11.02
C LYS A 117 -5.79 5.90 9.65
N SER A 118 -6.68 6.67 9.02
CA SER A 118 -6.41 7.32 7.74
C SER A 118 -5.12 8.16 7.79
N VAL A 119 -4.36 8.09 6.69
CA VAL A 119 -3.08 8.78 6.55
C VAL A 119 -3.31 10.03 5.70
N PRO A 120 -2.96 11.24 6.18
CA PRO A 120 -3.10 12.45 5.38
C PRO A 120 -2.26 12.39 4.09
N PRO A 121 -2.64 13.13 3.04
CA PRO A 121 -1.83 13.25 1.84
C PRO A 121 -0.39 13.64 2.16
N LYS A 122 0.56 13.18 1.33
CA LYS A 122 1.98 13.53 1.42
C LYS A 122 2.58 13.30 2.82
N THR A 123 2.09 12.29 3.55
CA THR A 123 2.57 11.93 4.88
C THR A 123 3.22 10.55 4.81
N MET A 124 4.40 10.42 5.42
CA MET A 124 5.06 9.14 5.64
C MET A 124 4.72 8.65 7.04
N VAL A 125 4.28 7.39 7.16
CA VAL A 125 3.95 6.76 8.44
C VAL A 125 4.74 5.46 8.64
N GLN A 126 5.05 5.13 9.89
CA GLN A 126 5.77 3.93 10.28
C GLN A 126 5.24 3.31 11.58
N GLY A 127 5.45 2.00 11.77
CA GLY A 127 5.19 1.28 13.01
C GLY A 127 3.86 0.50 13.07
N ASN A 128 3.64 -0.14 14.22
CA ASN A 128 2.41 -0.82 14.60
C ASN A 128 1.99 -0.37 16.02
N PRO A 129 0.96 0.49 16.16
CA PRO A 129 0.20 1.11 15.07
C PRO A 129 1.02 2.19 14.34
N ALA A 130 0.73 2.40 13.06
CA ALA A 130 1.44 3.37 12.22
C ALA A 130 1.26 4.80 12.73
N ARG A 131 2.33 5.59 12.74
CA ARG A 131 2.36 6.99 13.16
C ARG A 131 3.10 7.86 12.12
N PRO A 132 2.68 9.11 11.89
CA PRO A 132 3.41 10.04 11.04
C PRO A 132 4.86 10.20 11.49
N ILE A 133 5.80 10.13 10.56
CA ILE A 133 7.25 10.30 10.79
C ILE A 133 7.88 11.40 9.95
N ALA A 134 7.30 11.70 8.79
CA ALA A 134 7.79 12.73 7.89
C ALA A 134 6.67 13.24 6.97
N THR A 135 6.87 14.41 6.36
CA THR A 135 6.12 14.82 5.18
C THR A 135 6.92 14.53 3.91
N VAL A 136 6.21 14.33 2.81
CA VAL A 136 6.71 13.85 1.51
C VAL A 136 6.45 14.90 0.44
N GLU A 137 7.50 15.57 -0.03
CA GLU A 137 7.36 16.54 -1.13
C GLU A 137 7.27 15.83 -2.49
N THR A 138 8.09 14.79 -2.67
CA THR A 138 8.17 13.98 -3.90
C THR A 138 7.58 12.59 -3.65
N PRO A 139 6.49 12.19 -4.32
CA PRO A 139 5.92 10.85 -4.15
C PRO A 139 6.91 9.74 -4.51
N PHE A 140 6.82 8.60 -3.83
CA PHE A 140 7.64 7.43 -4.14
C PHE A 140 6.97 6.59 -5.24
N GLY A 141 7.30 6.88 -6.50
CA GLY A 141 6.78 6.19 -7.68
C GLY A 141 7.84 5.40 -8.44
N LEU A 142 7.42 4.54 -9.37
CA LEU A 142 8.30 3.64 -10.17
C LEU A 142 9.38 4.36 -11.00
N GLY A 143 9.25 5.67 -11.22
CA GLY A 143 10.22 6.49 -11.95
C GLY A 143 11.09 7.41 -11.08
N VAL A 144 10.93 7.39 -9.75
CA VAL A 144 11.65 8.28 -8.83
C VAL A 144 12.79 7.52 -8.18
N SER A 145 14.01 8.06 -8.28
CA SER A 145 15.16 7.44 -7.61
C SER A 145 15.03 7.56 -6.08
N VAL A 146 15.54 6.57 -5.34
CA VAL A 146 15.56 6.62 -3.86
C VAL A 146 16.26 7.89 -3.35
N LYS A 147 17.33 8.32 -4.04
CA LYS A 147 18.09 9.53 -3.69
C LYS A 147 17.25 10.80 -3.86
N GLU A 148 16.48 10.89 -4.94
CA GLU A 148 15.58 12.02 -5.19
C GLU A 148 14.44 12.05 -4.18
N PHE A 149 13.82 10.90 -3.93
CA PHE A 149 12.79 10.75 -2.90
C PHE A 149 13.31 11.20 -1.52
N ALA A 150 14.49 10.73 -1.11
CA ALA A 150 15.06 11.06 0.19
C ALA A 150 15.30 12.57 0.38
N LYS A 151 15.67 13.30 -0.69
CA LYS A 151 15.81 14.77 -0.65
C LYS A 151 14.49 15.49 -0.37
N GLY A 152 13.36 14.89 -0.76
CA GLY A 152 12.02 15.44 -0.56
C GLY A 152 11.38 15.10 0.80
N LEU A 153 12.07 14.39 1.69
CA LEU A 153 11.56 14.06 3.02
C LEU A 153 11.82 15.18 4.02
N ARG A 154 10.82 15.46 4.86
CA ARG A 154 10.93 16.38 5.99
C ARG A 154 10.50 15.66 7.27
N PRO A 155 11.44 15.24 8.13
CA PRO A 155 11.10 14.57 9.39
C PRO A 155 10.23 15.43 10.29
N ILE A 156 9.25 14.82 10.95
CA ILE A 156 8.47 15.46 12.01
C ILE A 156 9.31 15.38 13.30
N ARG A 157 9.56 16.54 13.93
CA ARG A 157 10.38 16.62 15.15
C ARG A 157 9.77 15.80 16.29
N GLY A 158 10.64 15.18 17.10
CA GLY A 158 10.24 14.53 18.37
C GLY A 158 9.89 13.04 18.27
N ILE A 159 10.27 12.37 17.18
CA ILE A 159 10.03 10.94 16.99
C ILE A 159 11.33 10.17 17.23
N PRO A 160 11.40 9.30 18.26
CA PRO A 160 12.58 8.50 18.54
C PRO A 160 12.99 7.66 17.32
N GLY A 161 14.25 7.75 16.89
CA GLY A 161 14.83 6.90 15.83
C GLY A 161 15.21 7.60 14.52
N ALA A 162 14.76 8.83 14.26
CA ALA A 162 15.09 9.53 13.00
C ALA A 162 16.53 10.08 12.90
N GLU A 163 17.30 10.00 13.98
CA GLU A 163 18.67 10.57 14.05
C GLU A 163 19.78 9.54 13.75
N HIS A 164 19.52 8.24 13.85
CA HIS A 164 20.57 7.21 13.73
C HIS A 164 20.97 6.85 12.30
N ASP A 165 20.17 7.17 11.27
CA ASP A 165 20.41 6.71 9.90
C ASP A 165 21.32 7.62 9.06
N LYS A 166 21.80 8.76 9.62
CA LYS A 166 22.67 9.68 8.87
C LYS A 166 24.14 9.24 8.77
N GLU A 167 24.55 8.21 9.51
CA GLU A 167 25.95 7.76 9.55
C GLU A 167 26.27 6.63 8.54
N GLY A 168 25.26 5.96 7.95
CA GLY A 168 25.47 4.75 7.13
C GLY A 168 25.84 4.95 5.66
N VAL A 169 25.89 6.19 5.13
CA VAL A 169 26.05 6.45 3.67
C VAL A 169 27.45 6.98 3.30
N ARG A 170 28.44 6.92 4.20
CA ARG A 170 29.81 7.42 3.96
C ARG A 170 30.90 6.37 3.71
N GLY A 171 30.56 5.13 3.36
CA GLY A 171 31.58 4.10 3.12
C GLY A 171 31.26 3.16 1.97
N SER A 172 31.53 3.57 0.73
CA SER A 172 31.80 2.64 -0.39
C SER A 172 32.33 3.37 -1.63
N ASP A 173 33.36 4.19 -1.44
CA ASP A 173 34.29 4.55 -2.52
C ASP A 173 35.70 4.31 -1.97
N GLN A 174 36.22 3.10 -2.18
CA GLN A 174 37.63 2.71 -2.28
C GLN A 174 37.74 1.18 -2.25
N THR A 175 37.74 0.55 -3.42
CA THR A 175 38.75 -0.42 -3.93
C THR A 175 38.32 -0.97 -5.27
#